data_AF-A0A5N6JAP9-F1
#
_entry.id   AF-A0A5N6JAP9-F1
#
_cell.length_a   1.000
_cell.length_b   1.000
_cell.length_c   1.000
_cell.angle_alpha   90.00
_cell.angle_beta   90.00
_cell.angle_gamma   90.00
#
_symmetry.space_group_name_H-M   'P 1'
#
loop_
_entity.id
_entity.type
_entity.pdbx_description
1 polymer ?
#
loop_
_entity_poly.entity_id
_entity_poly.type
_entity_poly.pdbx_seq_one_letter_code
_entity_poly.pdbx_strand_id
1 'polypeptide(L)'
;MDTTLSPNFSPGDQVRKWGYSFTWTDSHLARETTEPLRQQFDTLGAAALERLQFIRSSLLEDSKAKGTSPPSNDLYTILRDHHRKDAVLTRFWNETHTVPDWVNWEQLERGQRFLHRYIIANIVGFALQGFVAENSAASSVVEVLVRTGSFSTRMLLKRLLETFQWLIQVTHNLATIQPGGEGHIATVRVRLLHSSVRQRILHLCRTKPHYFDIDHYGVPINTLDSIHSISTFCCNPMWLQLPRFKINPSPDEVKDYIALFRYLGYLLGTPTSYFETVEKSKHTMESMVAHELHTTETSRVVAYNFVECVSNLPAPFHVSRKFIEAGSRWINGDEICDELELGKPGFLYYFMFAGYCVLVLGLAWLQRTIPMFDGFMIKVYFTSLAS
;
A
#
# COMPACT_ATOMS: atom_id res chain seq x y z
N MET A 1 -12.64 24.24 -19.12
CA MET A 1 -12.13 24.38 -17.74
C MET A 1 -12.52 23.10 -17.04
N ASP A 2 -11.54 22.23 -16.79
CA ASP A 2 -11.79 20.91 -16.26
C ASP A 2 -12.29 21.03 -14.81
N THR A 3 -13.57 20.76 -14.58
CA THR A 3 -14.25 20.92 -13.27
C THR A 3 -13.87 19.81 -12.28
N THR A 4 -12.84 19.01 -12.60
CA THR A 4 -12.38 17.85 -11.84
C THR A 4 -11.14 18.13 -10.97
N LEU A 5 -10.52 19.30 -11.12
CA LEU A 5 -9.31 19.65 -10.38
C LEU A 5 -9.67 20.23 -9.00
N SER A 6 -9.18 19.60 -7.91
CA SER A 6 -9.30 20.15 -6.55
C SER A 6 -8.75 21.59 -6.50
N PRO A 7 -9.38 22.51 -5.76
CA PRO A 7 -8.95 23.90 -5.70
C PRO A 7 -7.50 24.03 -5.18
N ASN A 8 -6.81 25.08 -5.64
CA ASN A 8 -5.54 25.48 -5.04
C ASN A 8 -5.80 26.00 -3.62
N PHE A 9 -5.11 25.43 -2.64
CA PHE A 9 -5.24 25.80 -1.23
C PHE A 9 -4.19 26.85 -0.85
N SER A 10 -4.59 27.80 -0.01
CA SER A 10 -3.74 28.80 0.63
C SER A 10 -3.48 28.44 2.10
N PRO A 11 -2.34 28.83 2.67
CA PRO A 11 -2.09 28.65 4.11
C PRO A 11 -3.22 29.26 4.96
N GLY A 12 -3.77 28.47 5.88
CA GLY A 12 -4.91 28.83 6.72
C GLY A 12 -6.26 28.29 6.24
N ASP A 13 -6.36 27.83 4.98
CA ASP A 13 -7.59 27.22 4.47
C ASP A 13 -7.96 25.96 5.26
N GLN A 14 -9.25 25.80 5.54
CA GLN A 14 -9.78 24.58 6.15
C GLN A 14 -10.12 23.58 5.05
N VAL A 15 -9.33 22.51 4.97
CA VAL A 15 -9.58 21.41 4.02
C VAL A 15 -10.41 20.35 4.73
N ARG A 16 -11.49 19.90 4.06
CA ARG A 16 -12.33 18.80 4.54
C ARG A 16 -12.55 17.81 3.41
N LYS A 17 -12.26 16.54 3.69
CA LYS A 17 -12.47 15.42 2.76
C LYS A 17 -12.92 14.19 3.54
N TRP A 18 -14.12 13.68 3.24
CA TRP A 18 -14.65 12.41 3.77
C TRP A 18 -14.45 12.22 5.28
N GLY A 19 -14.91 13.19 6.07
CA GLY A 19 -14.84 13.14 7.53
C GLY A 19 -13.43 13.32 8.14
N TYR A 20 -12.43 13.68 7.34
CA TYR A 20 -11.14 14.18 7.79
C TYR A 20 -11.01 15.67 7.49
N SER A 21 -10.42 16.43 8.40
CA SER A 21 -10.22 17.87 8.25
C SER A 21 -8.91 18.33 8.84
N PHE A 22 -8.27 19.28 8.18
CA PHE A 22 -7.00 19.88 8.61
C PHE A 22 -6.88 21.31 8.07
N THR A 23 -5.92 22.05 8.61
CA THR A 23 -5.58 23.40 8.12
C THR A 23 -4.41 23.28 7.17
N TRP A 24 -4.56 23.81 5.96
CA TRP A 24 -3.48 23.86 4.98
C TRP A 24 -2.36 24.79 5.46
N THR A 25 -1.10 24.43 5.20
CA THR A 25 0.10 25.17 5.62
C THR A 25 1.13 25.17 4.50
N ASP A 26 2.15 26.03 4.59
CA ASP A 26 3.27 26.09 3.63
C ASP A 26 4.09 24.78 3.54
N SER A 27 3.95 23.89 4.52
CA SER A 27 4.61 22.58 4.55
C SER A 27 3.85 21.51 3.76
N HIS A 28 2.62 21.79 3.33
CA HIS A 28 1.86 20.90 2.45
C HIS A 28 2.35 21.00 1.00
N LEU A 29 2.20 19.93 0.26
CA LEU A 29 2.64 19.83 -1.13
C LEU A 29 1.56 20.42 -2.02
N ALA A 30 1.81 21.62 -2.55
CA ALA A 30 0.93 22.23 -3.53
C ALA A 30 0.87 21.38 -4.81
N ARG A 31 -0.27 21.38 -5.51
CA ARG A 31 -0.49 20.59 -6.73
C ARG A 31 0.59 20.84 -7.78
N GLU A 32 1.07 22.07 -7.93
CA GLU A 32 2.14 22.43 -8.87
C GLU A 32 3.45 21.68 -8.60
N THR A 33 3.68 21.26 -7.35
CA THR A 33 4.85 20.47 -6.94
C THR A 33 4.64 18.97 -7.14
N THR A 34 3.40 18.48 -7.04
CA THR A 34 3.07 17.05 -7.15
C THR A 34 2.76 16.63 -8.58
N GLU A 35 2.18 17.50 -9.41
CA GLU A 35 1.77 17.18 -10.78
C GLU A 35 2.93 16.68 -11.66
N PRO A 36 4.15 17.27 -11.64
CA PRO A 36 5.28 16.75 -12.40
C PRO A 36 5.72 15.34 -11.98
N LEU A 37 5.39 14.89 -10.77
CA LEU A 37 5.73 13.54 -10.28
C LEU A 37 4.90 12.46 -10.99
N ARG A 38 3.77 12.81 -11.60
CA ARG A 38 2.96 11.87 -12.43
C ARG A 38 3.69 11.38 -13.67
N GLN A 39 4.68 12.15 -14.14
CA GLN A 39 5.47 11.81 -15.32
C GLN A 39 6.81 11.15 -14.97
N GLN A 40 7.10 11.00 -13.67
CA GLN A 40 8.30 10.37 -13.16
C GLN A 40 8.00 8.94 -12.73
N PHE A 41 9.02 8.08 -12.81
CA PHE A 41 8.93 6.69 -12.38
C PHE A 41 10.32 6.14 -12.06
N ASP A 42 10.36 4.94 -11.46
CA ASP A 42 11.60 4.21 -11.17
C ASP A 42 12.31 3.76 -12.47
N THR A 43 13.20 4.61 -12.97
CA THR A 43 13.98 4.35 -14.20
C THR A 43 15.01 3.24 -14.01
N LEU A 44 15.57 3.09 -12.81
CA LEU A 44 16.53 2.03 -12.51
C LEU A 44 15.83 0.66 -12.48
N GLY A 45 14.67 0.56 -11.83
CA GLY A 45 13.86 -0.67 -11.84
C GLY A 45 13.35 -1.03 -13.24
N ALA A 46 12.96 -0.05 -14.05
CA ALA A 46 12.58 -0.27 -15.44
C ALA A 46 13.76 -0.82 -16.28
N ALA A 47 14.94 -0.22 -16.16
CA ALA A 47 16.14 -0.69 -16.86
C ALA A 47 16.58 -2.08 -16.38
N ALA A 48 16.50 -2.35 -15.07
CA ALA A 48 16.82 -3.66 -14.51
C ALA A 48 15.86 -4.75 -15.03
N LEU A 49 14.56 -4.45 -15.11
CA LEU A 49 13.58 -5.38 -15.67
C LEU A 49 13.93 -5.79 -17.11
N GLU A 50 14.27 -4.82 -17.98
CA GLU A 50 14.63 -5.10 -19.37
C GLU A 50 15.84 -6.04 -19.47
N ARG A 51 16.88 -5.80 -18.65
CA ARG A 51 18.07 -6.68 -18.59
C ARG A 51 17.71 -8.08 -18.09
N LEU A 52 16.86 -8.19 -17.06
CA LEU A 52 16.42 -9.49 -16.53
C LEU A 52 15.58 -10.27 -17.55
N GLN A 53 14.71 -9.59 -18.29
CA GLN A 53 13.93 -10.22 -19.36
C GLN A 53 14.84 -10.74 -20.48
N PHE A 54 15.84 -9.96 -20.89
CA PHE A 54 16.84 -10.37 -21.88
C PHE A 54 17.68 -11.57 -21.44
N ILE A 55 18.16 -11.57 -20.18
CA ILE A 55 18.90 -12.71 -19.63
C ILE A 55 17.99 -13.95 -19.59
N ARG A 56 16.74 -13.80 -19.16
CA ARG A 56 15.79 -14.91 -19.10
C ARG A 56 15.50 -15.49 -20.49
N SER A 57 15.35 -14.66 -21.53
CA SER A 57 15.13 -15.15 -22.89
C SER A 57 16.34 -15.93 -23.40
N SER A 58 17.57 -15.44 -23.16
CA SER A 58 18.79 -16.14 -23.53
C SER A 58 18.92 -17.49 -22.79
N LEU A 59 18.66 -17.52 -21.49
CA LEU A 59 18.66 -18.78 -20.71
C LEU A 59 17.61 -19.77 -21.20
N LEU A 60 16.45 -19.28 -21.63
CA LEU A 60 15.38 -20.13 -22.15
C LEU A 60 15.76 -20.75 -23.51
N GLU A 61 16.42 -19.99 -24.39
CA GLU A 61 16.95 -20.49 -25.66
C GLU A 61 18.04 -21.56 -25.43
N ASP A 62 18.96 -21.31 -24.50
CA ASP A 62 19.99 -22.26 -24.10
C ASP A 62 19.39 -23.56 -23.53
N SER A 63 18.39 -23.46 -22.64
CA SER A 63 17.70 -24.62 -22.08
C SER A 63 16.99 -25.44 -23.15
N LYS A 64 16.36 -24.78 -24.14
CA LYS A 64 15.74 -25.46 -25.29
C LYS A 64 16.78 -26.18 -26.15
N ALA A 65 17.92 -25.55 -26.41
CA ALA A 65 18.99 -26.14 -27.21
C ALA A 65 19.63 -27.37 -26.51
N LYS A 66 19.75 -27.33 -25.18
CA LYS A 66 20.38 -28.39 -24.37
C LYS A 66 19.39 -29.45 -23.86
N GLY A 67 18.09 -29.26 -24.08
CA GLY A 67 17.05 -30.17 -23.57
C GLY A 67 16.93 -30.17 -22.04
N THR A 68 17.29 -29.08 -21.37
CA THR A 68 17.24 -28.95 -19.91
C THR A 68 15.98 -28.22 -19.43
N SER A 69 15.70 -28.28 -18.13
CA SER A 69 14.60 -27.55 -17.51
C SER A 69 14.64 -26.04 -17.82
N PRO A 70 13.47 -25.39 -17.95
CA PRO A 70 13.40 -23.95 -18.18
C PRO A 70 13.97 -23.16 -16.99
N PRO A 71 14.52 -21.96 -17.22
CA PRO A 71 15.01 -21.10 -16.15
C PRO A 71 13.88 -20.63 -15.22
N SER A 72 14.24 -20.14 -14.03
CA SER A 72 13.29 -19.60 -13.07
C SER A 72 12.43 -18.47 -13.66
N ASN A 73 11.15 -18.46 -13.30
CA ASN A 73 10.26 -17.34 -13.60
C ASN A 73 10.39 -16.20 -12.59
N ASP A 74 11.05 -16.44 -11.45
CA ASP A 74 11.30 -15.43 -10.42
C ASP A 74 12.47 -14.54 -10.84
N LEU A 75 12.15 -13.29 -11.19
CA LEU A 75 13.14 -12.29 -11.63
C LEU A 75 14.18 -11.99 -10.54
N TYR A 76 13.83 -12.12 -9.25
CA TYR A 76 14.81 -11.94 -8.17
C TYR A 76 15.88 -13.04 -8.19
N THR A 77 15.49 -14.29 -8.47
CA THR A 77 16.45 -15.40 -8.60
C THR A 77 17.47 -15.10 -9.71
N ILE A 78 16.99 -14.63 -10.87
CA ILE A 78 17.87 -14.25 -11.99
C ILE A 78 18.76 -13.07 -11.61
N LEU A 79 18.20 -12.05 -10.95
CA LEU A 79 18.97 -10.90 -10.46
C LEU A 79 20.09 -11.35 -9.52
N ARG A 80 19.79 -12.16 -8.51
CA ARG A 80 20.76 -12.70 -7.54
C ARG A 80 21.90 -13.42 -8.27
N ASP A 81 21.58 -14.26 -9.25
CA ASP A 81 22.55 -15.13 -9.89
C ASP A 81 23.37 -14.42 -10.98
N HIS A 82 22.86 -13.32 -11.55
CA HIS A 82 23.45 -12.65 -12.72
C HIS A 82 23.83 -11.18 -12.53
N HIS A 83 23.50 -10.53 -11.40
CA HIS A 83 23.71 -9.07 -11.24
C HIS A 83 25.14 -8.62 -11.54
N ARG A 84 26.15 -9.40 -11.16
CA ARG A 84 27.58 -9.07 -11.35
C ARG A 84 28.03 -9.04 -12.81
N LYS A 85 27.22 -9.59 -13.73
CA LYS A 85 27.56 -9.68 -15.16
C LYS A 85 27.02 -8.52 -16.00
N ASP A 86 26.22 -7.64 -15.38
CA ASP A 86 25.59 -6.49 -16.04
C ASP A 86 25.68 -5.25 -15.14
N ALA A 87 26.12 -4.12 -15.69
CA ALA A 87 26.34 -2.90 -14.92
C ALA A 87 25.03 -2.30 -14.34
N VAL A 88 23.91 -2.41 -15.07
CA VAL A 88 22.60 -1.94 -14.61
C VAL A 88 22.11 -2.81 -13.48
N LEU A 89 22.23 -4.14 -13.61
CA LEU A 89 21.84 -5.06 -12.54
C LEU A 89 22.73 -4.94 -11.31
N THR A 90 24.03 -4.69 -11.48
CA THR A 90 24.93 -4.38 -10.36
C THR A 90 24.48 -3.11 -9.64
N ARG A 91 24.11 -2.05 -10.37
CA ARG A 91 23.59 -0.82 -9.77
C ARG A 91 22.28 -1.05 -9.01
N PHE A 92 21.32 -1.75 -9.61
CA PHE A 92 20.04 -2.08 -8.97
C PHE A 92 20.22 -2.97 -7.73
N TRP A 93 21.11 -3.96 -7.81
CA TRP A 93 21.48 -4.80 -6.68
C TRP A 93 22.08 -3.99 -5.54
N ASN A 94 23.04 -3.11 -5.84
CA ASN A 94 23.69 -2.27 -4.85
C ASN A 94 22.70 -1.32 -4.18
N GLU A 95 21.79 -0.68 -4.92
CA GLU A 95 20.77 0.20 -4.33
C GLU A 95 19.85 -0.59 -3.39
N THR A 96 19.37 -1.75 -3.82
CA THR A 96 18.46 -2.57 -3.00
C THR A 96 19.13 -3.24 -1.80
N HIS A 97 20.44 -3.47 -1.81
CA HIS A 97 21.17 -4.17 -0.73
C HIS A 97 22.01 -3.24 0.16
N THR A 98 22.21 -1.98 -0.23
CA THR A 98 22.89 -0.99 0.61
C THR A 98 21.89 -0.43 1.61
N VAL A 99 22.28 -0.43 2.88
CA VAL A 99 21.49 0.14 3.97
C VAL A 99 21.84 1.63 4.08
N PRO A 100 20.88 2.56 3.93
CA PRO A 100 21.15 3.99 4.08
C PRO A 100 21.57 4.37 5.50
N ASP A 101 22.44 5.38 5.64
CA ASP A 101 23.00 5.82 6.93
C ASP A 101 21.95 6.27 7.97
N TRP A 102 20.78 6.71 7.51
CA TRP A 102 19.68 7.12 8.37
C TRP A 102 18.85 5.95 8.92
N VAL A 103 19.11 4.70 8.48
CA VAL A 103 18.40 3.51 8.98
C VAL A 103 18.94 3.12 10.35
N ASN A 104 18.05 3.11 11.34
CA ASN A 104 18.31 2.57 12.66
C ASN A 104 17.52 1.27 12.85
N TRP A 105 18.20 0.13 12.94
CA TRP A 105 17.55 -1.19 13.05
C TRP A 105 16.71 -1.33 14.33
N GLU A 106 17.17 -0.82 15.47
CA GLU A 106 16.37 -0.85 16.70
C GLU A 106 15.09 -0.02 16.56
N GLN A 107 15.16 1.08 15.79
CA GLN A 107 13.99 1.88 15.47
C GLN A 107 13.00 1.12 14.60
N LEU A 108 13.49 0.45 13.56
CA LEU A 108 12.67 -0.37 12.67
C LEU A 108 12.03 -1.54 13.43
N GLU A 109 12.73 -2.20 14.33
CA GLU A 109 12.18 -3.27 15.18
C GLU A 109 10.99 -2.77 16.02
N ARG A 110 11.13 -1.60 16.64
CA ARG A 110 10.01 -0.97 17.37
C ARG A 110 8.87 -0.60 16.42
N GLY A 111 9.17 -0.15 15.21
CA GLY A 111 8.20 0.09 14.14
C GLY A 111 7.43 -1.18 13.76
N GLN A 112 8.09 -2.35 13.70
CA GLN A 112 7.42 -3.63 13.44
C GLN A 112 6.39 -3.97 14.53
N ARG A 113 6.69 -3.64 15.79
CA ARG A 113 5.78 -3.85 16.93
C ARG A 113 4.49 -3.03 16.85
N PHE A 114 4.49 -1.89 16.14
CA PHE A 114 3.28 -1.11 15.89
C PHE A 114 2.19 -1.95 15.23
N LEU A 115 2.54 -2.64 14.14
CA LEU A 115 1.56 -3.44 13.39
C LEU A 115 1.00 -4.55 14.29
N HIS A 116 1.87 -5.23 15.05
CA HIS A 116 1.47 -6.33 15.95
C HIS A 116 0.53 -5.89 17.06
N ARG A 117 0.81 -4.74 17.67
CA ARG A 117 -0.02 -4.21 18.75
C ARG A 117 -1.44 -3.89 18.29
N TYR A 118 -1.57 -3.49 17.04
CA TYR A 118 -2.83 -3.02 16.49
C TYR A 118 -3.32 -3.90 15.33
N ILE A 119 -2.86 -5.15 15.21
CA ILE A 119 -3.07 -5.97 14.00
C ILE A 119 -4.54 -6.18 13.68
N ILE A 120 -5.40 -6.37 14.69
CA ILE A 120 -6.84 -6.51 14.49
C ILE A 120 -7.42 -5.23 13.87
N ALA A 121 -7.08 -4.08 14.44
CA ALA A 121 -7.52 -2.78 13.95
C ALA A 121 -6.94 -2.48 12.56
N ASN A 122 -5.67 -2.83 12.31
CA ASN A 122 -4.98 -2.62 11.04
C ASN A 122 -5.51 -3.54 9.94
N ILE A 123 -5.94 -4.78 10.23
CA ILE A 123 -6.57 -5.66 9.23
C ILE A 123 -7.90 -5.07 8.77
N VAL A 124 -8.75 -4.65 9.72
CA VAL A 124 -10.02 -4.00 9.37
C VAL A 124 -9.80 -2.61 8.76
N GLY A 125 -8.81 -1.86 9.23
CA GLY A 125 -8.41 -0.58 8.65
C GLY A 125 -7.90 -0.72 7.22
N PHE A 126 -7.06 -1.71 6.94
CA PHE A 126 -6.62 -2.03 5.59
C PHE A 126 -7.81 -2.39 4.68
N ALA A 127 -8.73 -3.22 5.17
CA ALA A 127 -9.91 -3.65 4.43
C ALA A 127 -10.89 -2.49 4.18
N LEU A 128 -11.25 -1.73 5.21
CA LEU A 128 -12.35 -0.76 5.13
C LEU A 128 -11.88 0.67 4.84
N GLN A 129 -10.68 1.09 5.27
CA GLN A 129 -10.13 2.40 4.94
C GLN A 129 -9.17 2.32 3.76
N GLY A 130 -8.16 1.46 3.86
CA GLY A 130 -7.12 1.33 2.84
C GLY A 130 -7.67 0.84 1.50
N PHE A 131 -8.63 -0.07 1.51
CA PHE A 131 -9.23 -0.55 0.28
C PHE A 131 -10.44 0.29 -0.18
N VAL A 132 -11.49 0.32 0.65
CA VAL A 132 -12.77 0.91 0.23
C VAL A 132 -12.64 2.42 0.01
N ALA A 133 -11.86 3.14 0.83
CA ALA A 133 -11.67 4.58 0.64
C ALA A 133 -10.47 4.88 -0.26
N GLU A 134 -9.25 4.55 0.18
CA GLU A 134 -8.03 4.95 -0.53
C GLU A 134 -7.91 4.27 -1.89
N ASN A 135 -7.81 2.94 -1.94
CA ASN A 135 -7.59 2.23 -3.21
C ASN A 135 -8.77 2.31 -4.17
N SER A 136 -9.98 2.65 -3.72
CA SER A 136 -11.11 2.84 -4.62
C SER A 136 -11.17 4.27 -5.15
N ALA A 137 -10.61 5.25 -4.45
CA ALA A 137 -10.72 6.67 -4.80
C ALA A 137 -9.39 7.34 -5.21
N ALA A 138 -8.25 6.66 -5.10
CA ALA A 138 -7.00 7.04 -5.74
C ALA A 138 -7.07 6.67 -7.23
N SER A 139 -7.67 7.52 -8.06
CA SER A 139 -8.10 7.17 -9.42
C SER A 139 -7.00 6.61 -10.33
N SER A 140 -5.78 7.17 -10.26
CA SER A 140 -4.61 6.65 -11.00
C SER A 140 -4.28 5.20 -10.60
N VAL A 141 -4.23 4.93 -9.29
CA VAL A 141 -3.95 3.59 -8.74
C VAL A 141 -5.06 2.60 -9.11
N VAL A 142 -6.31 3.02 -8.98
CA VAL A 142 -7.49 2.23 -9.35
C VAL A 142 -7.39 1.78 -10.80
N GLU A 143 -7.07 2.71 -11.70
CA GLU A 143 -7.05 2.46 -13.13
C GLU A 143 -5.98 1.43 -13.49
N VAL A 144 -4.78 1.53 -12.93
CA VAL A 144 -3.72 0.52 -13.13
C VAL A 144 -4.19 -0.88 -12.70
N LEU A 145 -4.84 -0.98 -11.54
CA LEU A 145 -5.28 -2.24 -10.97
C LEU A 145 -6.46 -2.85 -11.75
N VAL A 146 -7.39 -2.03 -12.25
CA VAL A 146 -8.47 -2.50 -13.13
C VAL A 146 -7.92 -3.01 -14.46
N ARG A 147 -6.99 -2.27 -15.08
CA ARG A 147 -6.41 -2.66 -16.39
C ARG A 147 -5.60 -3.95 -16.31
N THR A 148 -4.98 -4.24 -15.17
CA THR A 148 -4.28 -5.52 -14.94
C THR A 148 -5.21 -6.70 -14.62
N GLY A 149 -6.53 -6.48 -14.49
CA GLY A 149 -7.51 -7.49 -14.10
C GLY A 149 -7.48 -7.84 -12.60
N SER A 150 -6.71 -7.08 -11.81
CA SER A 150 -6.45 -7.35 -10.39
C SER A 150 -7.69 -7.18 -9.51
N PHE A 151 -8.67 -6.40 -9.96
CA PHE A 151 -9.94 -6.14 -9.24
C PHE A 151 -11.13 -6.99 -9.70
N SER A 152 -10.91 -8.05 -10.48
CA SER A 152 -11.97 -9.05 -10.70
C SER A 152 -12.24 -9.81 -9.40
N THR A 153 -13.49 -10.16 -9.11
CA THR A 153 -13.87 -10.92 -7.89
C THR A 153 -13.08 -12.22 -7.72
N ARG A 154 -12.62 -12.82 -8.83
CA ARG A 154 -11.77 -14.03 -8.84
C ARG A 154 -10.34 -13.78 -8.39
N MET A 155 -9.75 -12.63 -8.74
CA MET A 155 -8.35 -12.33 -8.45
C MET A 155 -8.16 -11.47 -7.21
N LEU A 156 -9.20 -10.73 -6.82
CA LEU A 156 -9.14 -9.74 -5.76
C LEU A 156 -8.68 -10.34 -4.42
N LEU A 157 -9.28 -11.46 -4.00
CA LEU A 157 -8.89 -12.13 -2.76
C LEU A 157 -7.39 -12.48 -2.74
N LYS A 158 -6.90 -13.06 -3.84
CA LYS A 158 -5.48 -13.41 -3.96
C LYS A 158 -4.58 -12.19 -3.85
N ARG A 159 -4.92 -11.08 -4.51
CA ARG A 159 -4.14 -9.82 -4.46
C ARG A 159 -4.14 -9.17 -3.08
N LEU A 160 -5.28 -9.19 -2.40
CA LEU A 160 -5.38 -8.72 -1.01
C LEU A 160 -4.47 -9.55 -0.10
N LEU A 161 -4.55 -10.88 -0.21
CA LEU A 161 -3.70 -11.79 0.56
C LEU A 161 -2.21 -11.63 0.23
N GLU A 162 -1.83 -11.42 -1.03
CA GLU A 162 -0.44 -11.13 -1.41
C GLU A 162 0.10 -9.87 -0.72
N THR A 163 -0.72 -8.81 -0.63
CA THR A 163 -0.33 -7.56 0.04
C THR A 163 -0.24 -7.74 1.56
N PHE A 164 -1.21 -8.43 2.16
CA PHE A 164 -1.16 -8.78 3.59
C PHE A 164 0.05 -9.65 3.93
N GLN A 165 0.34 -10.65 3.08
CA GLN A 165 1.50 -11.52 3.26
C GLN A 165 2.80 -10.73 3.20
N TRP A 166 2.94 -9.81 2.25
CA TRP A 166 4.09 -8.89 2.20
C TRP A 166 4.20 -8.05 3.48
N LEU A 167 3.08 -7.48 3.94
CA LEU A 167 3.05 -6.67 5.17
C LEU A 167 3.49 -7.49 6.40
N ILE A 168 3.04 -8.75 6.52
CA ILE A 168 3.48 -9.67 7.57
C ILE A 168 4.98 -9.96 7.44
N GLN A 169 5.48 -10.22 6.24
CA GLN A 169 6.91 -10.51 6.02
C GLN A 169 7.81 -9.34 6.42
N VAL A 170 7.47 -8.11 6.06
CA VAL A 170 8.28 -6.92 6.38
C VAL A 170 8.14 -6.49 7.85
N THR A 171 7.11 -6.96 8.55
CA THR A 171 6.91 -6.69 9.98
C THR A 171 7.26 -7.86 10.89
N HIS A 172 7.73 -8.99 10.35
CA HIS A 172 7.91 -10.20 11.15
C HIS A 172 8.98 -10.05 12.23
N ASN A 173 10.21 -9.78 11.82
CA ASN A 173 11.35 -9.47 12.67
C ASN A 173 12.44 -8.76 11.85
N LEU A 174 13.55 -8.37 12.47
CA LEU A 174 14.62 -7.67 11.76
C LEU A 174 15.27 -8.50 10.66
N ALA A 175 15.48 -9.80 10.89
CA ALA A 175 16.12 -10.67 9.91
C ALA A 175 15.33 -10.78 8.60
N THR A 176 14.00 -10.60 8.64
CA THR A 176 13.18 -10.65 7.42
C THR A 176 13.30 -9.39 6.57
N ILE A 177 13.52 -8.21 7.16
CA ILE A 177 13.57 -6.93 6.42
C ILE A 177 15.01 -6.44 6.13
N GLN A 178 16.01 -7.02 6.79
CA GLN A 178 17.42 -6.80 6.47
C GLN A 178 17.79 -7.36 5.08
N PRO A 179 18.86 -6.85 4.42
CA PRO A 179 19.27 -7.33 3.09
C PRO A 179 19.41 -8.85 3.01
N GLY A 180 18.69 -9.47 2.07
CA GLY A 180 18.65 -10.92 1.88
C GLY A 180 17.59 -11.66 2.72
N GLY A 181 16.88 -10.97 3.61
CA GLY A 181 15.74 -11.51 4.35
C GLY A 181 14.49 -11.68 3.46
N GLU A 182 13.56 -12.55 3.87
CA GLU A 182 12.35 -12.87 3.08
C GLU A 182 11.49 -11.63 2.73
N GLY A 183 11.29 -10.72 3.69
CA GLY A 183 10.54 -9.47 3.48
C GLY A 183 11.30 -8.46 2.61
N HIS A 184 12.62 -8.39 2.75
CA HIS A 184 13.49 -7.60 1.86
C HIS A 184 13.38 -8.11 0.41
N ILE A 185 13.55 -9.42 0.21
CA ILE A 185 13.45 -10.06 -1.10
C ILE A 185 12.05 -9.85 -1.69
N ALA A 186 10.99 -10.04 -0.89
CA ALA A 186 9.62 -9.79 -1.31
C ALA A 186 9.43 -8.34 -1.78
N THR A 187 10.01 -7.38 -1.08
CA THR A 187 9.95 -5.95 -1.45
C THR A 187 10.68 -5.68 -2.77
N VAL A 188 11.85 -6.29 -3.01
CA VAL A 188 12.55 -6.20 -4.30
C VAL A 188 11.72 -6.81 -5.44
N ARG A 189 11.05 -7.94 -5.19
CA ARG A 189 10.12 -8.55 -6.16
C ARG A 189 8.96 -7.62 -6.49
N VAL A 190 8.41 -6.91 -5.50
CA VAL A 190 7.35 -5.90 -5.71
C VAL A 190 7.87 -4.75 -6.58
N ARG A 191 9.08 -4.24 -6.34
CA ARG A 191 9.69 -3.19 -7.20
C ARG A 191 9.82 -3.63 -8.67
N LEU A 192 10.26 -4.87 -8.90
CA LEU A 192 10.33 -5.45 -10.25
C LEU A 192 8.94 -5.70 -10.86
N LEU A 193 7.97 -6.11 -10.05
CA LEU A 193 6.57 -6.27 -10.45
C LEU A 193 5.98 -4.93 -10.91
N HIS A 194 6.19 -3.84 -10.17
CA HIS A 194 5.75 -2.50 -10.55
C HIS A 194 6.32 -2.09 -11.91
N SER A 195 7.61 -2.32 -12.13
CA SER A 195 8.24 -2.07 -13.42
C SER A 195 7.61 -2.91 -14.55
N SER A 196 7.28 -4.18 -14.28
CA SER A 196 6.67 -5.09 -15.26
C SER A 196 5.24 -4.68 -15.62
N VAL A 197 4.44 -4.27 -14.62
CA VAL A 197 3.09 -3.76 -14.85
C VAL A 197 3.14 -2.48 -15.69
N ARG A 198 4.00 -1.53 -15.35
CA ARG A 198 4.19 -0.29 -16.12
C ARG A 198 4.57 -0.57 -17.57
N GLN A 199 5.59 -1.40 -17.79
CA GLN A 199 6.04 -1.79 -19.13
C GLN A 199 4.90 -2.41 -19.93
N ARG A 200 4.11 -3.30 -19.32
CA ARG A 200 2.97 -3.95 -19.97
C ARG A 200 1.87 -2.97 -20.37
N ILE A 201 1.46 -2.07 -19.48
CA ILE A 201 0.41 -1.08 -19.77
C ILE A 201 0.87 -0.16 -20.89
N LEU A 202 2.10 0.37 -20.82
CA LEU A 202 2.64 1.25 -21.86
C LEU A 202 2.77 0.52 -23.21
N HIS A 203 3.16 -0.75 -23.21
CA HIS A 203 3.18 -1.56 -24.44
C HIS A 203 1.78 -1.72 -25.05
N LEU A 204 0.76 -2.00 -24.23
CA LEU A 204 -0.62 -2.10 -24.70
C LEU A 204 -1.14 -0.78 -25.26
N CYS A 205 -0.78 0.36 -24.66
CA CYS A 205 -1.16 1.69 -25.18
C CYS A 205 -0.65 1.95 -26.60
N ARG A 206 0.49 1.36 -27.01
CA ARG A 206 1.00 1.47 -28.39
C ARG A 206 0.08 0.83 -29.43
N THR A 207 -0.66 -0.21 -29.06
CA THR A 207 -1.59 -0.91 -29.95
C THR A 207 -3.05 -0.57 -29.69
N LYS A 208 -3.36 -0.06 -28.50
CA LYS A 208 -4.69 0.34 -28.03
C LYS A 208 -4.56 1.68 -27.28
N PRO A 209 -4.54 2.84 -27.97
CA PRO A 209 -4.30 4.14 -27.34
C PRO A 209 -5.24 4.47 -26.18
N HIS A 210 -6.49 4.01 -26.23
CA HIS A 210 -7.48 4.19 -25.16
C HIS A 210 -7.41 3.14 -24.02
N TYR A 211 -6.31 2.36 -23.95
CA TYR A 211 -6.15 1.35 -22.92
C TYR A 211 -5.80 1.93 -21.55
N PHE A 212 -5.15 3.09 -21.48
CA PHE A 212 -4.87 3.81 -20.25
C PHE A 212 -4.67 5.28 -20.60
N ASP A 213 -5.32 6.19 -19.87
CA ASP A 213 -5.23 7.63 -20.12
C ASP A 213 -3.97 8.20 -19.45
N ILE A 214 -2.87 8.20 -20.21
CA ILE A 214 -1.56 8.68 -19.72
C ILE A 214 -1.56 10.21 -19.52
N ASP A 215 -2.35 10.94 -20.30
CA ASP A 215 -2.41 12.40 -20.20
C ASP A 215 -3.09 12.82 -18.90
N HIS A 216 -4.13 12.10 -18.50
CA HIS A 216 -4.86 12.36 -17.25
C HIS A 216 -4.18 11.75 -16.01
N TYR A 217 -3.79 10.46 -16.05
CA TYR A 217 -3.27 9.76 -14.86
C TYR A 217 -1.74 9.81 -14.73
N GLY A 218 -1.03 10.21 -15.80
CA GLY A 218 0.43 10.11 -15.87
C GLY A 218 0.91 8.72 -16.29
N VAL A 219 2.21 8.46 -16.15
CA VAL A 219 2.74 7.13 -16.42
C VAL A 219 2.23 6.14 -15.36
N PRO A 220 1.91 4.88 -15.72
CA PRO A 220 1.40 3.91 -14.74
C PRO A 220 2.40 3.67 -13.60
N ILE A 221 1.92 3.67 -12.35
CA ILE A 221 2.77 3.49 -11.16
C ILE A 221 3.85 4.58 -11.15
N ASN A 222 3.43 5.84 -11.26
CA ASN A 222 4.36 6.96 -11.24
C ASN A 222 4.88 7.24 -9.82
N THR A 223 5.79 8.21 -9.72
CA THR A 223 6.39 8.62 -8.45
C THR A 223 5.33 9.17 -7.48
N LEU A 224 4.30 9.88 -7.95
CA LEU A 224 3.22 10.37 -7.10
C LEU A 224 2.40 9.23 -6.51
N ASP A 225 1.97 8.27 -7.34
CA ASP A 225 1.27 7.06 -6.89
C ASP A 225 2.08 6.28 -5.85
N SER A 226 3.40 6.24 -6.04
CA SER A 226 4.33 5.55 -5.14
C SER A 226 4.45 6.27 -3.79
N ILE A 227 4.50 7.60 -3.79
CA ILE A 227 4.47 8.43 -2.58
C ILE A 227 3.13 8.28 -1.86
N HIS A 228 2.02 8.37 -2.59
CA HIS A 228 0.68 8.18 -2.03
C HIS A 228 0.54 6.80 -1.41
N SER A 229 0.97 5.74 -2.11
CA SER A 229 0.94 4.38 -1.56
C SER A 229 1.72 4.25 -0.26
N ILE A 230 2.98 4.74 -0.21
CA ILE A 230 3.78 4.71 1.04
C ILE A 230 3.09 5.50 2.15
N SER A 231 2.56 6.68 1.83
CA SER A 231 1.81 7.51 2.77
C SER A 231 0.58 6.78 3.32
N THR A 232 -0.19 6.11 2.47
CA THR A 232 -1.36 5.31 2.87
C THR A 232 -0.99 4.22 3.87
N PHE A 233 0.11 3.49 3.63
CA PHE A 233 0.54 2.46 4.56
C PHE A 233 1.11 3.02 5.87
N CYS A 234 1.87 4.11 5.82
CA CYS A 234 2.62 4.59 6.99
C CYS A 234 1.89 5.64 7.83
N CYS A 235 0.92 6.37 7.25
CA CYS A 235 0.25 7.50 7.89
C CYS A 235 -1.19 7.16 8.28
N ASN A 236 -1.95 6.52 7.37
CA ASN A 236 -3.38 6.30 7.60
C ASN A 236 -3.69 5.52 8.87
N PRO A 237 -2.89 4.51 9.29
CA PRO A 237 -3.08 3.86 10.58
C PRO A 237 -3.22 4.87 11.73
N MET A 238 -2.38 5.90 11.79
CA MET A 238 -2.36 6.83 12.93
C MET A 238 -3.39 7.95 12.84
N TRP A 239 -3.76 8.41 11.63
CA TRP A 239 -4.61 9.59 11.47
C TRP A 239 -6.01 9.34 10.91
N LEU A 240 -6.19 8.29 10.10
CA LEU A 240 -7.47 7.99 9.43
C LEU A 240 -8.14 6.73 9.98
N GLN A 241 -7.38 5.75 10.48
CA GLN A 241 -7.88 4.43 10.87
C GLN A 241 -8.01 4.26 12.39
N LEU A 242 -6.90 4.15 13.14
CA LEU A 242 -6.91 3.84 14.58
C LEU A 242 -7.75 4.84 15.41
N PRO A 243 -7.79 6.15 15.11
CA PRO A 243 -8.68 7.08 15.81
C PRO A 243 -10.17 6.70 15.72
N ARG A 244 -10.59 5.98 14.66
CA ARG A 244 -11.97 5.49 14.49
C ARG A 244 -12.30 4.33 15.44
N PHE A 245 -11.28 3.66 15.95
CA PHE A 245 -11.35 2.68 17.04
C PHE A 245 -11.05 3.29 18.42
N LYS A 246 -10.90 4.62 18.51
CA LYS A 246 -10.45 5.35 19.71
C LYS A 246 -9.06 4.97 20.20
N ILE A 247 -8.22 4.44 19.30
CA ILE A 247 -6.82 4.12 19.57
C ILE A 247 -5.95 5.27 19.07
N ASN A 248 -5.12 5.81 19.95
CA ASN A 248 -4.11 6.82 19.61
C ASN A 248 -2.72 6.26 19.95
N PRO A 249 -1.90 5.89 18.96
CA PRO A 249 -0.52 5.49 19.18
C PRO A 249 0.30 6.61 19.83
N SER A 250 1.36 6.27 20.59
CA SER A 250 2.26 7.30 21.14
C SER A 250 3.10 7.96 20.05
N PRO A 251 3.61 9.19 20.28
CA PRO A 251 4.51 9.86 19.35
C PRO A 251 5.72 9.01 18.91
N ASP A 252 6.27 8.20 19.81
CA ASP A 252 7.38 7.29 19.48
C ASP A 252 6.94 6.14 18.56
N GLU A 253 5.77 5.56 18.80
CA GLU A 253 5.19 4.51 17.94
C GLU A 253 4.94 5.06 16.53
N VAL A 254 4.43 6.30 16.43
CA VAL A 254 4.22 7.01 15.16
C VAL A 254 5.55 7.21 14.42
N LYS A 255 6.57 7.71 15.13
CA LYS A 255 7.90 7.98 14.58
C LYS A 255 8.58 6.70 14.08
N ASP A 256 8.51 5.63 14.87
CA ASP A 256 9.16 4.35 14.54
C ASP A 256 8.47 3.66 13.36
N TYR A 257 7.14 3.73 13.27
CA TYR A 257 6.39 3.16 12.14
C TYR A 257 6.64 3.91 10.82
N ILE A 258 6.75 5.24 10.87
CA ILE A 258 7.14 6.04 9.70
C ILE A 258 8.55 5.70 9.24
N ALA A 259 9.51 5.53 10.16
CA ALA A 259 10.88 5.15 9.81
C ALA A 259 10.94 3.78 9.11
N LEU A 260 10.13 2.82 9.57
CA LEU A 260 9.98 1.51 8.91
C LEU A 260 9.52 1.65 7.46
N PHE A 261 8.46 2.41 7.21
CA PHE A 261 7.94 2.58 5.85
C PHE A 261 8.78 3.52 4.98
N ARG A 262 9.54 4.44 5.57
CA ARG A 262 10.57 5.19 4.84
C ARG A 262 11.63 4.24 4.28
N TYR A 263 12.05 3.23 5.05
CA TYR A 263 12.96 2.19 4.57
C TYR A 263 12.33 1.30 3.49
N LEU A 264 11.07 0.92 3.64
CA LEU A 264 10.35 0.20 2.57
C LEU A 264 10.20 1.03 1.30
N GLY A 265 9.94 2.35 1.43
CA GLY A 265 9.92 3.29 0.32
C GLY A 265 11.26 3.34 -0.42
N TYR A 266 12.38 3.38 0.31
CA TYR A 266 13.72 3.28 -0.28
C TYR A 266 13.89 1.99 -1.09
N LEU A 267 13.54 0.83 -0.52
CA LEU A 267 13.65 -0.46 -1.22
C LEU A 267 12.77 -0.52 -2.48
N LEU A 268 11.61 0.13 -2.45
CA LEU A 268 10.65 0.21 -3.55
C LEU A 268 11.03 1.25 -4.63
N GLY A 269 12.07 2.06 -4.41
CA GLY A 269 12.47 3.12 -5.33
C GLY A 269 11.63 4.40 -5.22
N THR A 270 10.88 4.56 -4.13
CA THR A 270 10.10 5.78 -3.83
C THR A 270 11.00 6.83 -3.16
N PRO A 271 10.94 8.12 -3.56
CA PRO A 271 11.68 9.18 -2.88
C PRO A 271 11.34 9.25 -1.39
N THR A 272 12.36 9.24 -0.53
CA THR A 272 12.17 9.14 0.93
C THR A 272 12.13 10.48 1.65
N SER A 273 12.43 11.58 0.97
CA SER A 273 12.46 12.94 1.55
C SER A 273 11.10 13.38 2.12
N TYR A 274 10.01 12.86 1.56
CA TYR A 274 8.63 13.09 2.02
C TYR A 274 8.34 12.47 3.40
N PHE A 275 9.16 11.51 3.83
CA PHE A 275 8.93 10.73 5.05
C PHE A 275 10.06 10.86 6.08
N GLU A 276 10.89 11.91 5.97
CA GLU A 276 12.03 12.15 6.87
C GLU A 276 11.62 12.41 8.31
N THR A 277 10.47 13.05 8.51
CA THR A 277 9.92 13.40 9.83
C THR A 277 8.44 13.07 9.88
N VAL A 278 7.91 12.87 11.09
CA VAL A 278 6.47 12.64 11.31
C VAL A 278 5.63 13.76 10.68
N GLU A 279 6.08 15.00 10.84
CA GLU A 279 5.40 16.17 10.31
C GLU A 279 5.38 16.18 8.77
N LYS A 280 6.52 15.93 8.11
CA LYS A 280 6.57 15.83 6.64
C LYS A 280 5.71 14.70 6.11
N SER A 281 5.71 13.54 6.77
CA SER A 281 4.85 12.41 6.40
C SER A 281 3.38 12.78 6.51
N LYS A 282 3.00 13.46 7.59
CA LYS A 282 1.61 13.89 7.80
C LYS A 282 1.17 14.91 6.75
N HIS A 283 1.97 15.94 6.48
CA HIS A 283 1.68 16.92 5.44
C HIS A 283 1.62 16.28 4.05
N THR A 284 2.49 15.29 3.77
CA THR A 284 2.43 14.50 2.53
C THR A 284 1.09 13.77 2.43
N MET A 285 0.67 13.05 3.49
CA MET A 285 -0.62 12.37 3.55
C MET A 285 -1.79 13.33 3.33
N GLU A 286 -1.83 14.44 4.07
CA GLU A 286 -2.85 15.49 3.98
C GLU A 286 -2.93 16.06 2.55
N SER A 287 -1.79 16.24 1.89
CA SER A 287 -1.73 16.69 0.49
C SER A 287 -2.30 15.66 -0.49
N MET A 288 -2.01 14.36 -0.30
CA MET A 288 -2.59 13.29 -1.13
C MET A 288 -4.09 13.19 -0.93
N VAL A 289 -4.57 13.29 0.31
CA VAL A 289 -6.01 13.30 0.63
C VAL A 289 -6.74 14.45 -0.08
N ALA A 290 -6.11 15.62 -0.17
CA ALA A 290 -6.71 16.80 -0.79
C ALA A 290 -6.69 16.75 -2.33
N HIS A 291 -5.63 16.23 -2.93
CA HIS A 291 -5.39 16.35 -4.37
C HIS A 291 -5.67 15.08 -5.18
N GLU A 292 -5.47 13.90 -4.59
CA GLU A 292 -5.48 12.62 -5.31
C GLU A 292 -6.75 11.81 -5.11
N LEU A 293 -7.49 12.05 -4.03
CA LEU A 293 -8.67 11.27 -3.70
C LEU A 293 -9.95 11.82 -4.33
N HIS A 294 -10.56 11.05 -5.24
CA HIS A 294 -11.86 11.32 -5.85
C HIS A 294 -12.50 10.04 -6.39
N THR A 295 -13.82 9.93 -6.26
CA THR A 295 -14.55 8.77 -6.77
C THR A 295 -14.89 8.92 -8.25
N THR A 296 -14.73 7.84 -9.01
CA THR A 296 -15.15 7.70 -10.41
C THR A 296 -16.16 6.56 -10.55
N GLU A 297 -16.68 6.32 -11.75
CA GLU A 297 -17.51 5.13 -12.01
C GLU A 297 -16.72 3.84 -11.71
N THR A 298 -15.43 3.80 -12.06
CA THR A 298 -14.52 2.70 -11.75
C THR A 298 -14.42 2.43 -10.24
N SER A 299 -14.42 3.49 -9.42
CA SER A 299 -14.41 3.39 -7.95
C SER A 299 -15.58 2.57 -7.42
N ARG A 300 -16.79 2.78 -7.97
CA ARG A 300 -18.01 2.05 -7.55
C ARG A 300 -17.89 0.56 -7.85
N VAL A 301 -17.40 0.21 -9.04
CA VAL A 301 -17.19 -1.19 -9.44
C VAL A 301 -16.17 -1.87 -8.52
N VAL A 302 -15.08 -1.20 -8.19
CA VAL A 302 -14.03 -1.73 -7.31
C VAL A 302 -14.56 -1.92 -5.88
N ALA A 303 -15.28 -0.93 -5.34
CA ALA A 303 -15.90 -1.04 -4.02
C ALA A 303 -16.93 -2.17 -3.96
N TYR A 304 -17.78 -2.32 -5.00
CA TYR A 304 -18.72 -3.44 -5.10
C TYR A 304 -18.01 -4.79 -5.11
N ASN A 305 -16.98 -4.95 -5.95
CA ASN A 305 -16.21 -6.20 -6.06
C ASN A 305 -15.52 -6.55 -4.73
N PHE A 306 -15.09 -5.56 -3.97
CA PHE A 306 -14.52 -5.77 -2.65
C PHE A 306 -15.54 -6.25 -1.63
N VAL A 307 -16.67 -5.58 -1.52
CA VAL A 307 -17.74 -6.02 -0.60
C VAL A 307 -18.18 -7.44 -0.95
N GLU A 308 -18.28 -7.76 -2.23
CA GLU A 308 -18.60 -9.11 -2.71
C GLU A 308 -17.49 -10.12 -2.36
N CYS A 309 -16.22 -9.76 -2.55
CA CYS A 309 -15.09 -10.60 -2.19
C CYS A 309 -15.04 -10.91 -0.69
N VAL A 310 -15.19 -9.89 0.17
CA VAL A 310 -15.12 -10.06 1.62
C VAL A 310 -16.35 -10.78 2.18
N SER A 311 -17.53 -10.57 1.58
CA SER A 311 -18.75 -11.29 1.97
C SER A 311 -18.70 -12.78 1.65
N ASN A 312 -17.87 -13.18 0.68
CA ASN A 312 -17.73 -14.56 0.21
C ASN A 312 -16.40 -15.21 0.64
N LEU A 313 -15.77 -14.70 1.71
CA LEU A 313 -14.59 -15.35 2.29
C LEU A 313 -14.89 -16.79 2.72
N PRO A 314 -13.93 -17.72 2.56
CA PRO A 314 -14.12 -19.10 2.98
C PRO A 314 -14.21 -19.21 4.51
N ALA A 315 -14.84 -20.30 4.97
CA ALA A 315 -14.87 -20.64 6.38
C ALA A 315 -13.45 -20.68 6.98
N PRO A 316 -13.25 -20.19 8.23
CA PRO A 316 -14.25 -19.71 9.18
C PRO A 316 -14.61 -18.21 9.07
N PHE A 317 -14.08 -17.46 8.10
CA PHE A 317 -14.10 -16.00 8.07
C PHE A 317 -15.35 -15.38 7.43
N HIS A 318 -16.55 -15.74 7.91
CA HIS A 318 -17.80 -15.19 7.38
C HIS A 318 -18.09 -13.80 7.94
N VAL A 319 -18.12 -12.79 7.07
CA VAL A 319 -18.49 -11.41 7.42
C VAL A 319 -19.68 -10.98 6.57
N SER A 320 -20.77 -10.54 7.19
CA SER A 320 -21.95 -10.10 6.43
C SER A 320 -21.70 -8.78 5.69
N ARG A 321 -22.25 -8.63 4.47
CA ARG A 321 -22.26 -7.37 3.71
C ARG A 321 -22.65 -6.16 4.55
N LYS A 322 -23.71 -6.26 5.34
CA LYS A 322 -24.20 -5.17 6.19
C LYS A 322 -23.23 -4.78 7.31
N PHE A 323 -22.42 -5.72 7.82
CA PHE A 323 -21.36 -5.42 8.78
C PHE A 323 -20.19 -4.67 8.11
N ILE A 324 -19.83 -5.08 6.88
CA ILE A 324 -18.82 -4.39 6.06
C ILE A 324 -19.27 -2.95 5.78
N GLU A 325 -20.50 -2.76 5.30
CA GLU A 325 -21.07 -1.44 5.01
C GLU A 325 -21.15 -0.55 6.25
N ALA A 326 -21.54 -1.09 7.41
CA ALA A 326 -21.57 -0.34 8.67
C ALA A 326 -20.16 0.10 9.09
N GLY A 327 -19.18 -0.80 8.98
CA GLY A 327 -17.79 -0.50 9.29
C GLY A 327 -17.16 0.52 8.34
N SER A 328 -17.42 0.39 7.03
CA SER A 328 -16.96 1.36 6.02
C SER A 328 -17.50 2.75 6.29
N ARG A 329 -18.79 2.87 6.62
CA ARG A 329 -19.41 4.16 6.98
C ARG A 329 -18.87 4.72 8.28
N TRP A 330 -18.65 3.86 9.28
CA TRP A 330 -18.06 4.26 10.56
C TRP A 330 -16.65 4.86 10.40
N ILE A 331 -15.82 4.19 9.60
CA ILE A 331 -14.41 4.55 9.44
C ILE A 331 -14.24 5.72 8.47
N ASN A 332 -14.92 5.71 7.33
CA ASN A 332 -14.68 6.68 6.25
C ASN A 332 -15.73 7.80 6.19
N GLY A 333 -16.83 7.67 6.92
CA GLY A 333 -17.97 8.60 6.85
C GLY A 333 -18.94 8.28 5.71
N ASP A 334 -20.13 8.89 5.79
CA ASP A 334 -21.23 8.62 4.86
C ASP A 334 -21.00 9.19 3.45
N GLU A 335 -20.25 10.29 3.32
CA GLU A 335 -20.04 11.01 2.05
C GLU A 335 -19.42 10.10 0.97
N ILE A 336 -18.24 9.54 1.22
CA ILE A 336 -17.59 8.61 0.28
C ILE A 336 -18.40 7.32 0.12
N CYS A 337 -19.03 6.83 1.19
CA CYS A 337 -19.82 5.59 1.12
C CYS A 337 -21.06 5.78 0.24
N ASP A 338 -21.64 6.98 0.22
CA ASP A 338 -22.73 7.34 -0.69
C ASP A 338 -22.22 7.51 -2.13
N GLU A 339 -21.05 8.15 -2.33
CA GLU A 339 -20.39 8.26 -3.65
C GLU A 339 -20.04 6.89 -4.28
N LEU A 340 -19.66 5.92 -3.44
CA LEU A 340 -19.37 4.53 -3.79
C LEU A 340 -20.61 3.62 -3.86
N GLU A 341 -21.80 4.17 -3.62
CA GLU A 341 -23.08 3.45 -3.63
C GLU A 341 -23.16 2.26 -2.64
N LEU A 342 -22.49 2.37 -1.49
CA LEU A 342 -22.58 1.38 -0.43
C LEU A 342 -23.94 1.42 0.28
N GLY A 343 -24.44 0.25 0.70
CA GLY A 343 -25.70 0.15 1.43
C GLY A 343 -25.72 0.96 2.74
N LYS A 344 -26.92 1.30 3.20
CA LYS A 344 -27.18 1.93 4.52
C LYS A 344 -27.78 0.87 5.45
N PRO A 345 -26.95 0.12 6.20
CA PRO A 345 -27.45 -0.97 7.03
C PRO A 345 -28.24 -0.42 8.23
N GLY A 346 -29.12 -1.27 8.78
CA GLY A 346 -29.92 -0.91 9.96
C GLY A 346 -29.07 -0.78 11.23
N PHE A 347 -29.64 -0.13 12.26
CA PHE A 347 -29.00 0.19 13.53
C PHE A 347 -28.26 -0.98 14.20
N LEU A 348 -28.78 -2.21 14.08
CA LEU A 348 -28.16 -3.41 14.63
C LEU A 348 -26.70 -3.59 14.17
N TYR A 349 -26.40 -3.33 12.91
CA TYR A 349 -25.04 -3.51 12.37
C TYR A 349 -24.06 -2.45 12.87
N TYR A 350 -24.53 -1.22 13.05
CA TYR A 350 -23.75 -0.18 13.72
C TYR A 350 -23.49 -0.52 15.18
N PHE A 351 -24.48 -1.06 15.90
CA PHE A 351 -24.30 -1.55 17.26
C PHE A 351 -23.27 -2.68 17.34
N MET A 352 -23.33 -3.66 16.42
CA MET A 352 -22.33 -4.73 16.33
C MET A 352 -20.94 -4.19 16.03
N PHE A 353 -20.81 -3.24 15.10
CA PHE A 353 -19.51 -2.64 14.77
C PHE A 353 -18.96 -1.79 15.92
N ALA A 354 -19.81 -1.08 16.65
CA ALA A 354 -19.42 -0.37 17.87
C ALA A 354 -18.91 -1.35 18.95
N GLY A 355 -19.61 -2.48 19.16
CA GLY A 355 -19.15 -3.53 20.06
C GLY A 355 -17.80 -4.12 19.63
N TYR A 356 -17.59 -4.32 18.33
CA TYR A 356 -16.30 -4.70 17.77
C TYR A 356 -15.21 -3.66 18.07
N CYS A 357 -15.50 -2.37 17.90
CA CYS A 357 -14.55 -1.29 18.23
C CYS A 357 -14.16 -1.30 19.71
N VAL A 358 -15.12 -1.53 20.63
CA VAL A 358 -14.85 -1.65 22.07
C VAL A 358 -13.94 -2.84 22.38
N LEU A 359 -14.18 -4.00 21.73
CA LEU A 359 -13.32 -5.17 21.87
C LEU A 359 -11.89 -4.87 21.40
N VAL A 360 -11.74 -4.26 20.22
CA VAL A 360 -10.44 -3.91 19.64
C VAL A 360 -9.69 -2.91 20.53
N LEU A 361 -10.37 -1.89 21.05
CA LEU A 361 -9.81 -0.92 21.99
C LEU A 361 -9.32 -1.61 23.28
N GLY A 362 -10.14 -2.51 23.85
CA GLY A 362 -9.79 -3.27 25.04
C GLY A 362 -8.57 -4.16 24.83
N LEU A 363 -8.47 -4.86 23.71
CA LEU A 363 -7.31 -5.68 23.35
C LEU A 363 -6.04 -4.84 23.18
N ALA A 364 -6.13 -3.72 22.47
CA ALA A 364 -5.01 -2.80 22.31
C ALA A 364 -4.53 -2.23 23.66
N TRP A 365 -5.46 -1.90 24.57
CA TRP A 365 -5.14 -1.46 25.93
C TRP A 365 -4.46 -2.57 26.75
N LEU A 366 -4.95 -3.81 26.68
CA LEU A 366 -4.34 -4.97 27.35
C LEU A 366 -2.92 -5.23 26.83
N GLN A 367 -2.70 -5.19 25.51
CA GLN A 367 -1.37 -5.35 24.91
C GLN A 367 -0.40 -4.24 25.35
N ARG A 368 -0.90 -3.01 25.51
CA ARG A 368 -0.07 -1.90 25.98
C ARG A 368 0.31 -2.00 27.46
N THR A 369 -0.60 -2.53 28.29
CA THR A 369 -0.44 -2.56 29.76
C THR A 369 0.23 -3.83 30.28
N ILE A 370 0.08 -4.95 29.58
CA ILE A 370 0.56 -6.26 30.02
C ILE A 370 1.59 -6.81 29.01
N PRO A 371 2.91 -6.65 29.26
CA PRO A 371 3.95 -7.08 28.32
C PRO A 371 3.89 -8.58 27.95
N MET A 372 3.49 -9.44 28.90
CA MET A 372 3.31 -10.87 28.63
C MET A 372 2.16 -11.13 27.64
N PHE A 373 1.08 -10.34 27.72
CA PHE A 373 -0.04 -10.45 26.79
C PHE A 373 0.36 -9.95 25.39
N ASP A 374 1.11 -8.84 25.31
CA ASP A 374 1.69 -8.35 24.05
C ASP A 374 2.52 -9.43 23.35
N GLY A 375 3.45 -10.06 24.09
CA GLY A 375 4.30 -11.14 23.57
C GLY A 375 3.51 -12.38 23.16
N PHE A 376 2.46 -12.74 23.91
CA PHE A 376 1.56 -13.84 23.56
C PHE A 376 0.82 -13.56 22.25
N MET A 377 0.21 -12.38 22.11
CA MET A 377 -0.52 -12.00 20.89
C MET A 377 0.39 -12.00 19.67
N ILE A 378 1.59 -11.43 19.77
CA ILE A 378 2.62 -11.46 18.71
C ILE A 378 2.88 -12.90 18.24
N LYS A 379 3.09 -13.83 19.18
CA LYS A 379 3.39 -15.23 18.86
C LYS A 379 2.21 -15.95 18.20
N VAL A 380 0.99 -15.73 18.70
CA VAL A 380 -0.22 -16.34 18.14
C VAL A 380 -0.41 -15.93 16.68
N TYR A 381 -0.33 -14.63 16.37
CA TYR A 381 -0.57 -14.14 15.02
C TYR A 381 0.39 -14.74 14.00
N PHE A 382 1.68 -14.80 14.30
CA PHE A 382 2.65 -15.40 13.38
C PHE A 382 2.48 -16.90 13.20
N THR A 383 2.11 -17.61 14.26
CA THR A 383 1.89 -19.06 14.15
C THR A 383 0.64 -19.36 13.32
N SER A 384 -0.42 -18.55 13.44
CA SER A 384 -1.67 -18.73 12.69
C SER A 384 -1.65 -18.23 11.24
N LEU A 385 -0.75 -17.29 10.91
CA LEU A 385 -0.64 -16.72 9.55
C LEU A 385 0.45 -17.42 8.71
N ALA A 386 1.36 -18.17 9.34
CA ALA A 386 2.37 -18.99 8.67
C ALA A 386 1.89 -20.42 8.35
N SER A 387 0.76 -20.83 8.91
CA SER A 387 0.03 -22.07 8.62
C SER A 387 -1.11 -21.82 7.64
#